data_AF-A0A351DVV8-F1
#
_entry.id   AF-A0A351DVV8-F1
#
_cell.length_a   1.000
_cell.length_b   1.000
_cell.length_c   1.000
_cell.angle_alpha   90.00
_cell.angle_beta   90.00
_cell.angle_gamma   90.00
#
_symmetry.space_group_name_H-M   'P 1'
#
loop_
_entity.id
_entity.type
_entity.pdbx_description
1 polymer ?
#
loop_
_entity_poly.entity_id
_entity_poly.type
_entity_poly.pdbx_seq_one_letter_code
_entity_poly.pdbx_strand_id
1 'polypeptide(L)' 'HLRYVATFELDESGMPTARVGLQALPAEHAFCQLQGSDNVVMLHTDRYVDRPLVIQGAGAGAEVTAMGVFADIMRFATSR' A
#
# COMPACT_ATOMS: atom_id res chain seq x y z
N HIS A 1 14.17 8.62 -8.04
CA HIS A 1 12.92 9.03 -8.70
C HIS A 1 12.00 9.72 -7.70
N LEU A 2 11.25 10.73 -8.15
CA LEU A 2 10.25 11.38 -7.30
C LEU A 2 8.93 10.58 -7.31
N ARG A 3 8.33 10.41 -6.13
CA ARG A 3 7.04 9.73 -5.93
C ARG A 3 6.23 10.47 -4.88
N TYR A 4 4.91 10.52 -5.06
CA TYR A 4 3.99 11.03 -4.02
C TYR A 4 3.60 9.87 -3.12
N VAL A 5 4.03 9.92 -1.86
CA VAL A 5 3.99 8.79 -0.94
C VAL A 5 3.30 9.18 0.35
N ALA A 6 2.51 8.25 0.89
CA ALA A 6 2.02 8.30 2.25
C ALA A 6 2.82 7.30 3.11
N THR A 7 3.25 7.73 4.30
CA THR A 7 3.86 6.87 5.31
C THR A 7 3.03 6.88 6.58
N PHE A 8 2.93 5.73 7.23
CA PHE A 8 2.32 5.55 8.53
C PHE A 8 3.22 4.64 9.36
N GLU A 9 3.73 5.15 10.48
CA GLU A 9 4.72 4.46 11.33
C GLU A 9 4.52 4.83 12.79
N LEU A 10 4.99 3.99 13.70
CA LEU A 10 5.07 4.32 15.12
C LEU A 10 6.41 5.02 15.38
N ASP A 11 6.39 6.14 16.08
CA ASP A 11 7.62 6.79 16.53
C ASP A 11 8.28 6.02 17.69
N GLU A 12 9.43 6.52 18.17
CA GLU A 12 10.18 5.90 19.27
C GLU A 12 9.38 5.75 20.57
N SER A 13 8.35 6.58 20.77
CA SER A 13 7.45 6.51 21.93
C SER A 13 6.27 5.55 21.74
N GLY A 14 6.16 4.94 20.55
CA GLY A 14 5.06 4.07 20.15
C GLY A 14 3.83 4.83 19.63
N MET A 15 3.94 6.13 19.40
CA MET A 15 2.82 6.95 18.92
C MET A 15 2.72 6.91 17.40
N PRO A 16 1.51 6.79 16.81
CA PRO A 16 1.34 6.76 15.37
C PRO A 16 1.63 8.11 14.75
N THR A 17 2.41 8.11 13.68
CA THR A 17 2.72 9.27 12.86
C THR A 17 2.35 9.00 11.41
N ALA A 18 1.73 9.98 10.76
CA ALA A 18 1.30 9.90 9.38
C ALA A 18 1.86 11.09 8.59
N ARG A 19 2.38 10.84 7.39
CA ARG A 19 2.92 11.88 6.51
C ARG A 19 2.51 11.58 5.08
N VAL A 20 2.23 12.63 4.31
CA VAL A 20 1.94 12.51 2.87
C VAL A 20 2.72 13.60 2.15
N GLY A 21 3.42 13.25 1.08
CA GLY A 21 4.15 14.23 0.31
C GLY A 21 5.03 13.65 -0.80
N LEU A 22 5.68 14.55 -1.53
CA LEU A 22 6.64 14.18 -2.56
C LEU A 22 7.96 13.74 -1.90
N GLN A 23 8.46 12.57 -2.29
CA GLN A 23 9.71 12.00 -1.77
C GLN A 23 10.61 11.55 -2.92
N ALA A 24 11.93 11.71 -2.74
CA ALA A 24 12.94 11.17 -3.63
C ALA A 24 13.34 9.77 -3.15
N LEU A 25 13.11 8.76 -3.98
CA LEU A 25 13.42 7.36 -3.69
C LEU A 25 14.53 6.83 -4.61
N PRO A 26 15.35 5.86 -4.16
CA PRO A 26 16.29 5.13 -5.02
C PRO A 26 15.59 4.47 -6.21
N ALA A 27 16.29 4.27 -7.33
CA ALA A 27 15.70 3.66 -8.52
C ALA A 27 15.27 2.21 -8.31
N GLU A 28 15.99 1.53 -7.43
CA GLU A 28 15.79 0.13 -7.06
C GLU A 28 14.61 -0.05 -6.09
N HIS A 29 14.08 1.05 -5.52
CA HIS A 29 12.98 1.01 -4.57
C HIS A 29 11.71 0.45 -5.23
N ALA A 30 10.94 -0.39 -4.53
CA ALA A 30 9.74 -1.05 -5.06
C ALA A 30 8.75 -0.05 -5.70
N PHE A 31 8.60 1.13 -5.10
CA PHE A 31 7.70 2.19 -5.60
C PHE A 31 8.16 2.83 -6.91
N CYS A 32 9.42 2.63 -7.29
CA CYS A 32 9.97 3.11 -8.55
C CYS A 32 9.73 2.14 -9.70
N GLN A 33 9.37 0.90 -9.41
CA GLN A 33 9.10 -0.16 -10.39
C GLN A 33 7.63 -0.20 -10.87
N LEU A 34 6.77 0.69 -10.35
CA LEU A 34 5.37 0.83 -10.76
C LEU A 34 5.23 1.07 -12.27
N GLN A 35 4.26 0.39 -12.89
CA GLN A 35 3.88 0.59 -14.28
C GLN A 35 2.48 1.21 -14.38
N GLY A 36 2.31 2.16 -15.30
CA GLY A 36 1.00 2.77 -15.56
C GLY A 36 0.40 3.47 -14.34
N SER A 37 -0.80 3.03 -13.94
CA SER A 37 -1.60 3.60 -12.84
C SER A 37 -1.70 2.65 -11.63
N ASP A 38 -0.76 1.72 -11.51
CA ASP A 38 -0.67 0.84 -10.37
C ASP A 38 -0.42 1.62 -9.08
N ASN A 39 -1.12 1.22 -8.02
CA ASN A 39 -0.80 1.60 -6.65
C ASN A 39 0.07 0.52 -6.02
N VAL A 40 0.87 0.92 -5.02
CA VAL A 40 1.71 0.02 -4.24
C VAL A 40 1.62 0.38 -2.76
N VAL A 41 1.60 -0.65 -1.92
CA VAL A 41 1.69 -0.53 -0.46
C VAL A 41 2.80 -1.45 0.02
N MET A 42 3.64 -0.95 0.92
CA MET A 42 4.74 -1.72 1.52
C MET A 42 4.53 -1.80 3.03
N LEU A 43 4.44 -3.01 3.56
CA LEU A 43 4.15 -3.29 4.96
C LEU A 43 5.39 -3.86 5.65
N HIS A 44 5.80 -3.21 6.73
CA HIS A 44 6.84 -3.69 7.64
C HIS A 44 6.17 -4.30 8.86
N THR A 45 6.55 -5.53 9.22
CA THR A 45 6.01 -6.24 10.39
C THR A 45 7.09 -7.13 10.99
N ASP A 46 6.91 -7.56 12.23
CA ASP A 46 7.84 -8.48 12.91
C ASP A 46 8.01 -9.83 12.19
N ARG A 47 7.06 -10.20 11.31
CA ARG A 47 7.16 -11.43 10.49
C ARG A 47 7.88 -11.21 9.16
N TYR A 48 7.98 -9.97 8.71
CA TYR A 48 8.55 -9.56 7.42
C TYR A 48 9.65 -8.51 7.66
N VAL A 49 10.66 -8.90 8.45
CA VAL A 49 11.72 -7.98 8.91
C VAL A 49 12.71 -7.66 7.79
N ASP A 50 13.27 -8.69 7.15
CA ASP A 50 14.32 -8.50 6.14
C ASP A 50 13.77 -8.06 4.78
N ARG A 51 12.52 -8.42 4.50
CA ARG A 51 11.85 -8.15 3.22
C ARG A 51 10.42 -7.74 3.50
N PRO A 52 10.09 -6.44 3.42
CA PRO A 52 8.73 -5.98 3.67
C PRO A 52 7.78 -6.56 2.63
N LEU A 53 6.52 -6.75 3.03
CA LEU A 53 5.48 -7.25 2.15
C LEU A 53 5.06 -6.13 1.20
N VAL A 54 5.27 -6.32 -0.10
CA VAL A 54 4.87 -5.37 -1.15
C VAL A 54 3.61 -5.89 -1.83
N ILE A 55 2.56 -5.07 -1.81
CA ILE A 55 1.29 -5.31 -2.50
C ILE A 55 1.18 -4.29 -3.62
N GLN A 56 1.11 -4.76 -4.87
CA GLN A 56 0.99 -3.92 -6.06
C GLN A 56 -0.19 -4.38 -6.92
N GLY A 57 -0.85 -3.42 -7.56
CA GLY A 57 -1.83 -3.67 -8.60
C GLY A 57 -2.57 -2.40 -9.00
N ALA A 58 -3.53 -2.54 -9.91
CA ALA A 58 -4.35 -1.42 -10.36
C ALA A 58 -5.02 -0.72 -9.17
N GLY A 59 -4.70 0.55 -9.00
CA GLY A 59 -5.17 1.36 -7.87
C GLY A 59 -6.54 1.99 -8.04
N ALA A 60 -6.99 2.08 -9.30
CA ALA A 60 -8.24 2.68 -9.71
C ALA A 60 -8.71 2.06 -11.03
N GLY A 61 -10.01 2.09 -11.27
CA GLY A 61 -10.64 1.54 -12.46
C GLY A 61 -12.00 0.94 -12.12
N ALA A 62 -13.00 1.14 -12.98
CA ALA A 62 -14.38 0.78 -12.68
C ALA A 62 -14.54 -0.70 -12.27
N GLU A 63 -13.90 -1.61 -13.01
CA GLU A 63 -13.96 -3.06 -12.75
C GLU A 63 -13.24 -3.44 -11.45
N VAL A 64 -12.05 -2.87 -11.21
CA VAL A 64 -11.23 -3.17 -10.02
C VAL A 64 -11.91 -2.66 -8.74
N THR A 65 -12.51 -1.47 -8.81
CA THR A 65 -13.30 -0.91 -7.71
C THR A 65 -14.58 -1.73 -7.45
N ALA A 66 -15.30 -2.13 -8.50
CA ALA A 66 -16.49 -2.99 -8.37
C ALA A 66 -16.16 -4.36 -7.75
N MET A 67 -15.02 -4.95 -8.13
CA MET A 67 -14.51 -6.18 -7.54
C MET A 67 -14.26 -6.03 -6.03
N GLY A 68 -13.66 -4.91 -5.60
CA GLY A 68 -13.44 -4.61 -4.19
C GLY A 68 -14.76 -4.60 -3.39
N VAL A 69 -15.77 -3.90 -3.88
CA VAL A 69 -17.11 -3.85 -3.26
C VAL A 69 -17.76 -5.23 -3.24
N PHE A 70 -17.69 -5.99 -4.35
CA PHE A 70 -18.26 -7.33 -4.42
C PHE A 70 -17.61 -8.30 -3.42
N ALA A 71 -16.29 -8.23 -3.25
CA ALA A 71 -15.58 -9.02 -2.26
C ALA A 71 -16.08 -8.74 -0.83
N ASP A 72 -16.40 -7.49 -0.51
CA ASP A 72 -16.95 -7.12 0.79
C ASP A 72 -18.39 -7.63 0.99
N ILE A 73 -19.22 -7.62 -0.06
CA ILE A 73 -20.56 -8.24 -0.03
C ILE A 73 -20.45 -9.73 0.28
N MET A 74 -19.55 -10.43 -0.41
CA MET A 74 -19.32 -11.87 -0.19
C MET A 74 -18.85 -12.13 1.24
N ARG A 75 -17.89 -11.35 1.75
CA ARG A 75 -17.43 -11.45 3.14
C ARG A 75 -18.57 -11.29 4.14
N PHE A 76 -19.42 -10.27 3.95
CA PHE A 76 -20.59 -10.04 4.79
C PHE A 76 -21.59 -11.21 4.76
N ALA A 77 -21.84 -11.78 3.59
CA ALA A 77 -22.73 -12.92 3.44
C ALA A 77 -22.19 -14.18 4.12
N THR A 78 -20.87 -14.36 4.16
CA THR A 78 -20.20 -15.54 4.75
C THR A 78 -19.82 -15.39 6.23
N SER A 79 -19.85 -14.19 6.80
CA SER A 79 -19.49 -13.94 8.20
C SER A 79 -20.67 -14.05 9.18
N ARG A 80 -21.84 -14.46 8.67
CA ARG A 80 -23.03 -14.85 9.44
C ARG A 80 -23.27 -16.35 9.28
#